data_AF-A0A967K647-F1
#
_entry.id   AF-A0A967K647-F1
#
_cell.length_a   1.000
_cell.length_b   1.000
_cell.length_c   1.000
_cell.angle_alpha   90.00
_cell.angle_beta   90.00
_cell.angle_gamma   90.00
#
_symmetry.space_group_name_H-M   'P 1'
#
loop_
_entity.id
_entity.type
_entity.pdbx_description
1 polymer ?
#
loop_
_entity_poly.entity_id
_entity_poly.type
_entity_poly.pdbx_seq_one_letter_code
_entity_poly.pdbx_strand_id
1 'polypeptide(L)'
;MSYKNIHVPEDGEKVTIKDGKLVVPSHPILPFIEGDGTGPDIWKASVRVFDAAVEKAYQGDRKIQWMEVFAGQKAYDNFGSWLPDETIQAFEDYLVGIKGPLTTPVGGGIRSLNVALRKALDLYVCLRPVQYFSGTPSPV
;
A
#
# COMPACT_ATOMS: atom_id res chain seq x y z
N MET A 1 -0.70 -8.49 18.42
CA MET A 1 0.69 -8.12 18.06
C MET A 1 0.76 -6.60 18.07
N SER A 2 1.75 -6.00 18.72
CA SER A 2 1.91 -4.54 18.71
C SER A 2 2.95 -4.18 17.66
N TYR A 3 2.58 -3.39 16.66
CA TYR A 3 3.56 -2.71 15.83
C TYR A 3 4.24 -1.62 16.67
N LYS A 4 5.47 -1.25 16.30
CA LYS A 4 6.26 -0.25 17.05
C LYS A 4 5.90 1.16 16.61
N ASN A 5 5.83 1.38 15.30
CA ASN A 5 5.61 2.72 14.72
C ASN A 5 4.30 2.82 13.93
N ILE A 6 3.61 1.70 13.69
CA ILE A 6 2.35 1.66 12.93
C ILE A 6 1.16 1.77 13.90
N HIS A 7 0.25 2.71 13.62
CA HIS A 7 -1.03 2.82 14.32
C HIS A 7 -2.10 2.06 13.54
N VAL A 8 -2.68 1.04 14.18
CA VAL A 8 -3.79 0.27 13.61
C VAL A 8 -5.10 1.03 13.84
N PRO A 9 -5.88 1.34 12.79
CA PRO A 9 -7.20 1.94 12.96
C PRO A 9 -8.11 1.07 13.83
N GLU A 10 -8.85 1.68 14.76
CA GLU A 10 -9.72 0.96 15.72
C GLU A 10 -11.00 0.43 15.04
N ASP A 11 -11.54 1.16 14.06
CA ASP A 11 -12.85 0.91 13.44
C ASP A 11 -12.78 0.06 12.15
N GLY A 12 -11.91 -0.95 12.11
CA GLY A 12 -11.73 -1.78 10.93
C GLY A 12 -11.36 -3.24 11.21
N GLU A 13 -11.46 -4.05 10.16
CA GLU A 13 -11.25 -5.49 10.22
C GLU A 13 -10.23 -5.97 9.17
N LYS A 14 -9.51 -7.05 9.48
CA LYS A 14 -8.54 -7.65 8.55
C LYS A 14 -9.25 -8.31 7.36
N VAL A 15 -8.67 -8.16 6.17
CA VAL A 15 -8.96 -9.08 5.07
C VAL A 15 -8.37 -10.44 5.44
N THR A 16 -9.11 -11.53 5.18
CA THR A 16 -8.66 -12.90 5.47
C THR A 16 -8.78 -13.79 4.23
N ILE A 17 -8.16 -14.97 4.25
CA ILE A 17 -8.34 -15.99 3.22
C ILE A 17 -9.08 -17.18 3.81
N LYS A 18 -10.17 -17.58 3.15
CA LYS A 18 -10.92 -18.80 3.45
C LYS A 18 -11.10 -19.60 2.16
N ASP A 19 -10.72 -20.87 2.18
CA ASP A 19 -10.83 -21.78 1.03
C ASP A 19 -10.21 -21.21 -0.27
N GLY A 20 -9.06 -20.54 -0.14
CA GLY A 20 -8.34 -19.92 -1.26
C GLY A 20 -8.98 -18.63 -1.81
N LYS A 21 -10.01 -18.08 -1.15
CA LYS A 21 -10.69 -16.84 -1.54
C LYS A 21 -10.52 -15.77 -0.48
N LEU A 22 -10.38 -14.52 -0.92
CA LEU A 22 -10.39 -13.38 0.00
C LEU A 22 -11.79 -13.21 0.59
N VAL A 23 -11.84 -13.06 1.91
CA VAL A 23 -13.00 -12.63 2.68
C VAL A 23 -12.73 -11.19 3.09
N VAL A 24 -13.45 -10.26 2.46
CA VAL A 24 -13.26 -8.81 2.63
C VAL A 24 -14.43 -8.26 3.46
N PRO A 25 -14.19 -7.72 4.67
CA PRO A 25 -15.22 -7.11 5.50
C PRO A 25 -15.73 -5.79 4.88
N SER A 26 -16.77 -5.20 5.46
CA SER A 26 -17.29 -3.90 5.00
C SER A 26 -16.31 -2.76 5.27
N HIS A 27 -15.58 -2.83 6.40
CA HIS A 27 -14.59 -1.83 6.82
C HIS A 27 -13.16 -2.41 6.84
N PRO A 28 -12.58 -2.78 5.68
CA PRO A 28 -11.27 -3.41 5.66
C PRO A 28 -10.16 -2.44 6.05
N ILE A 29 -9.23 -2.89 6.88
CA ILE A 29 -7.97 -2.19 7.14
C ILE A 29 -6.98 -2.53 6.04
N LEU A 30 -6.49 -1.51 5.33
CA LEU A 30 -5.52 -1.67 4.25
C LEU A 30 -4.23 -0.87 4.55
N PRO A 31 -3.07 -1.54 4.68
CA PRO A 31 -1.78 -0.88 4.73
C PRO A 31 -1.54 -0.01 3.50
N PHE A 32 -1.03 1.20 3.70
CA PHE A 32 -0.50 2.03 2.62
C PHE A 32 0.88 2.59 2.95
N ILE A 33 1.76 2.62 1.95
CA ILE A 33 3.00 3.41 2.01
C ILE A 33 2.78 4.66 1.17
N GLU A 34 2.89 5.84 1.78
CA GLU A 34 2.78 7.14 1.07
C GLU A 34 3.80 7.25 -0.08
N GLY A 35 5.02 6.76 0.16
CA GLY A 35 6.11 6.76 -0.80
C GLY A 35 7.01 8.00 -0.70
N ASP A 36 7.99 8.06 -1.58
CA ASP A 36 9.01 9.11 -1.62
C ASP A 36 8.83 10.03 -2.84
N GLY A 37 9.50 11.18 -2.84
CA GLY A 37 9.45 12.12 -3.97
C GLY A 37 8.03 12.62 -4.22
N THR A 38 7.44 12.27 -5.36
CA THR A 38 6.05 12.61 -5.71
C THR A 38 5.00 11.76 -4.98
N GLY A 39 5.42 10.78 -4.17
CA GLY A 39 4.52 9.88 -3.43
C GLY A 39 3.45 10.58 -2.61
N PRO A 40 3.80 11.50 -1.69
CA PRO A 40 2.84 12.22 -0.86
C PRO A 40 1.76 12.96 -1.66
N ASP A 41 2.14 13.61 -2.76
CA ASP A 41 1.19 14.33 -3.62
C ASP A 41 0.22 13.35 -4.31
N ILE A 42 0.74 12.24 -4.84
CA ILE A 42 -0.06 11.20 -5.49
C ILE A 42 -1.00 10.53 -4.48
N TRP A 43 -0.51 10.22 -3.28
CA TRP A 43 -1.32 9.57 -2.24
C TRP A 43 -2.47 10.47 -1.79
N LYS A 44 -2.19 11.75 -1.50
CA LYS A 44 -3.19 12.75 -1.13
C LYS A 44 -4.29 12.92 -2.19
N ALA A 45 -3.96 12.74 -3.46
CA ALA A 45 -4.96 12.70 -4.53
C ALA A 45 -5.71 11.36 -4.59
N SER A 46 -4.99 10.24 -4.53
CA SER A 46 -5.52 8.89 -4.70
C SER A 46 -6.52 8.51 -3.61
N VAL A 47 -6.18 8.75 -2.34
CA VAL A 47 -7.04 8.40 -1.20
C VAL A 47 -8.42 9.06 -1.30
N ARG A 48 -8.49 10.32 -1.74
CA ARG A 48 -9.76 11.04 -1.96
C ARG A 48 -10.61 10.42 -3.06
N VAL A 49 -9.98 9.92 -4.13
CA VAL A 49 -10.68 9.25 -5.22
C VAL A 49 -11.22 7.89 -4.76
N PHE A 50 -10.41 7.12 -4.02
CA PHE A 50 -10.83 5.82 -3.48
C PHE A 50 -12.00 5.97 -2.50
N ASP A 51 -11.86 6.87 -1.51
CA ASP A 51 -12.89 7.10 -0.50
C ASP A 51 -14.21 7.56 -1.14
N ALA A 52 -14.15 8.51 -2.09
CA ALA A 52 -15.34 8.97 -2.80
C ALA A 52 -15.98 7.90 -3.69
N ALA A 53 -15.18 7.04 -4.31
CA ALA A 53 -15.69 5.94 -5.14
C ALA A 53 -16.39 4.87 -4.30
N VAL A 54 -15.81 4.50 -3.15
CA VAL A 54 -16.42 3.56 -2.20
C VAL A 54 -17.71 4.13 -1.63
N GLU A 55 -17.67 5.37 -1.13
CA GLU A 55 -18.84 6.06 -0.60
C GLU A 55 -19.99 6.08 -1.62
N LYS A 56 -19.70 6.46 -2.87
CA LYS A 56 -20.71 6.53 -3.93
C LYS A 56 -21.27 5.16 -4.31
N ALA A 57 -20.42 4.12 -4.36
CA ALA A 57 -20.83 2.78 -4.78
C ALA A 57 -21.66 2.05 -3.71
N TYR A 58 -21.39 2.32 -2.43
CA TYR A 58 -21.95 1.58 -1.31
C TYR A 58 -22.82 2.42 -0.37
N GLN A 59 -23.01 3.71 -0.66
CA GLN A 59 -23.92 4.60 0.09
C GLN A 59 -23.64 4.61 1.60
N GLY A 60 -22.35 4.56 1.98
CA GLY A 60 -21.90 4.53 3.36
C GLY A 60 -21.80 3.14 4.00
N ASP A 61 -22.31 2.07 3.37
CA ASP A 61 -22.25 0.70 3.91
C ASP A 61 -20.84 0.11 3.94
N ARG A 62 -19.89 0.73 3.23
CA ARG A 62 -18.48 0.32 3.17
C ARG A 62 -17.56 1.52 3.27
N LYS A 63 -16.39 1.30 3.88
CA LYS A 63 -15.35 2.31 4.05
C LYS A 63 -13.99 1.64 4.19
N ILE A 64 -12.94 2.20 3.59
CA ILE A 64 -11.59 1.68 3.81
C ILE A 64 -11.00 2.34 5.05
N GLN A 65 -10.37 1.55 5.91
CA GLN A 65 -9.60 2.04 7.05
C GLN A 65 -8.10 2.02 6.67
N TRP A 66 -7.57 3.20 6.35
CA TRP A 66 -6.19 3.31 5.87
C TRP A 66 -5.21 3.23 7.04
N MET A 67 -4.27 2.28 6.97
CA MET A 67 -3.21 2.11 7.96
C MET A 67 -1.87 2.51 7.35
N GLU A 68 -1.28 3.62 7.79
CA GLU A 68 0.02 4.04 7.27
C GLU A 68 1.13 3.09 7.73
N VAL A 69 1.94 2.63 6.78
CA VAL A 69 3.16 1.87 7.02
C VAL A 69 4.33 2.49 6.27
N PHE A 70 5.54 2.29 6.77
CA PHE A 70 6.69 3.10 6.35
C PHE A 70 7.70 2.29 5.55
N ALA A 71 8.13 2.81 4.40
CA ALA A 71 9.28 2.34 3.66
C ALA A 71 9.91 3.51 2.89
N GLY A 72 11.14 3.33 2.40
CA GLY A 72 11.84 4.35 1.63
C GLY A 72 12.52 5.40 2.50
N GLN A 73 12.71 6.59 1.93
CA GLN A 73 13.38 7.71 2.59
C GLN A 73 12.64 8.11 3.87
N LYS A 74 11.30 8.16 3.82
CA LYS A 74 10.47 8.48 5.00
C LYS A 74 10.73 7.52 6.16
N ALA A 75 10.91 6.23 5.90
CA ALA A 75 11.21 5.25 6.95
C ALA A 75 12.64 5.41 7.48
N TYR A 76 13.60 5.66 6.60
CA TYR A 76 14.99 5.85 7.00
C TYR A 76 15.17 7.09 7.88
N ASP A 77 14.54 8.21 7.52
CA ASP A 77 14.64 9.47 8.27
C ASP A 77 14.02 9.36 9.67
N ASN A 78 12.90 8.63 9.79
CA ASN A 78 12.21 8.47 11.08
C ASN A 78 12.79 7.36 11.96
N PHE A 79 13.26 6.26 11.37
CA PHE A 79 13.57 5.02 12.11
C PHE A 79 14.96 4.45 11.84
N GLY A 80 15.75 5.05 10.95
CA GLY A 80 17.06 4.56 10.54
C GLY A 80 17.03 3.29 9.69
N SER A 81 15.85 2.86 9.23
CA SER A 81 15.67 1.68 8.37
C SER A 81 14.88 2.02 7.11
N TRP A 82 15.38 1.60 5.96
CA TRP A 82 14.72 1.80 4.66
C TRP A 82 13.47 0.93 4.48
N LEU A 83 13.42 -0.21 5.15
CA LEU A 83 12.28 -1.13 5.12
C LEU A 83 12.19 -1.82 6.49
N PRO A 84 11.48 -1.22 7.46
CA PRO A 84 11.19 -1.84 8.74
C PRO A 84 10.47 -3.18 8.59
N ASP A 85 10.85 -4.18 9.41
CA ASP A 85 10.22 -5.51 9.39
C ASP A 85 8.72 -5.45 9.70
N GLU A 86 8.29 -4.51 10.55
CA GLU A 86 6.87 -4.29 10.86
C GLU A 86 6.04 -3.90 9.63
N THR A 87 6.63 -3.27 8.62
CA THR A 87 5.97 -2.96 7.36
C THR A 87 5.71 -4.22 6.56
N ILE A 88 6.67 -5.15 6.51
CA ILE A 88 6.49 -6.46 5.86
C ILE A 88 5.41 -7.25 6.60
N GLN A 89 5.51 -7.33 7.94
CA GLN A 89 4.53 -8.01 8.77
C GLN A 89 3.12 -7.44 8.58
N ALA A 90 2.98 -6.11 8.46
CA ALA A 90 1.69 -5.49 8.19
C ALA A 90 1.11 -5.90 6.83
N PHE A 91 1.91 -5.98 5.77
CA PHE A 91 1.42 -6.48 4.48
C PHE A 91 1.03 -7.97 4.52
N GLU A 92 1.76 -8.80 5.28
CA GLU A 92 1.40 -10.21 5.49
C GLU A 92 0.09 -10.36 6.28
N ASP A 93 -0.05 -9.58 7.34
CA ASP A 93 -1.20 -9.64 8.25
C ASP A 93 -2.51 -9.16 7.63
N TYR A 94 -2.44 -8.16 6.75
CA TYR A 94 -3.62 -7.50 6.16
C TYR A 94 -3.84 -7.84 4.68
N LEU A 95 -2.93 -8.61 4.07
CA LEU A 95 -2.98 -9.24 2.74
C LEU A 95 -3.04 -8.31 1.53
N VAL A 96 -3.71 -7.17 1.64
CA VAL A 96 -3.93 -6.22 0.56
C VAL A 96 -3.44 -4.86 1.03
N GLY A 97 -2.53 -4.27 0.27
CA GLY A 97 -2.11 -2.90 0.53
C GLY A 97 -1.57 -2.22 -0.71
N ILE A 98 -1.34 -0.91 -0.58
CA ILE A 98 -0.98 -0.04 -1.69
C ILE A 98 0.29 0.73 -1.34
N LYS A 99 1.10 1.09 -2.35
CA LYS A 99 2.33 1.83 -2.10
C LYS A 99 2.64 2.83 -3.20
N GLY A 100 3.07 4.02 -2.79
CA GLY A 100 3.61 5.03 -3.68
C GLY A 100 4.97 4.64 -4.29
N PRO A 101 5.59 5.50 -5.11
CA PRO A 101 6.96 5.32 -5.54
C PRO A 101 7.92 5.27 -4.33
N LEU A 102 9.01 4.49 -4.44
CA LEU A 102 10.01 4.36 -3.37
C LEU A 102 11.38 4.66 -3.94
N THR A 103 12.13 5.53 -3.27
CA THR A 103 13.53 5.82 -3.56
C THR A 103 14.37 4.63 -3.14
N THR A 104 15.22 4.13 -4.05
CA THR A 104 16.23 3.12 -3.70
C THR A 104 17.58 3.80 -3.59
N PRO A 105 18.30 3.67 -2.46
CA PRO A 105 19.62 4.27 -2.31
C PRO A 105 20.60 3.66 -3.32
N VAL A 106 21.35 4.50 -4.04
CA VAL A 106 22.39 4.06 -4.96
C VAL A 106 23.65 3.72 -4.18
N GLY A 107 24.22 2.52 -4.37
CA GLY A 107 25.51 2.12 -3.80
C GLY A 107 25.50 1.55 -2.37
N GLY A 108 24.35 1.50 -1.69
CA GLY A 108 24.23 1.07 -0.28
C GLY A 108 23.94 -0.40 -0.03
N GLY A 109 24.27 -1.32 -0.95
CA GLY A 109 24.04 -2.77 -0.80
C GLY A 109 22.58 -3.23 -0.98
N ILE A 110 21.58 -2.33 -0.95
CA ILE A 110 20.18 -2.63 -1.29
C ILE A 110 19.96 -2.35 -2.77
N ARG A 111 19.76 -3.41 -3.57
CA ARG A 111 19.56 -3.28 -5.02
C ARG A 111 18.23 -2.61 -5.40
N SER A 112 17.16 -2.86 -4.64
CA SER A 112 15.84 -2.24 -4.84
C SER A 112 14.88 -2.58 -3.70
N LEU A 113 14.24 -1.57 -3.11
CA LEU A 113 13.19 -1.79 -2.10
C LEU A 113 11.96 -2.50 -2.68
N ASN A 114 11.60 -2.21 -3.93
CA ASN A 114 10.50 -2.89 -4.62
C ASN A 114 10.83 -4.37 -4.89
N VAL A 115 12.12 -4.72 -5.11
CA VAL A 115 12.54 -6.13 -5.21
C VAL A 115 12.52 -6.79 -3.84
N ALA A 116 12.99 -6.10 -2.79
CA ALA A 116 12.98 -6.61 -1.43
C ALA A 116 11.56 -6.95 -0.96
N LEU A 117 10.62 -6.00 -1.10
CA LEU A 117 9.19 -6.21 -0.77
C LEU A 117 8.60 -7.42 -1.49
N ARG A 118 8.80 -7.53 -2.81
CA ARG A 118 8.27 -8.66 -3.60
C ARG A 118 8.85 -10.00 -3.19
N LYS A 119 10.13 -10.05 -2.82
CA LYS A 119 10.78 -11.27 -2.35
C LYS A 119 10.31 -11.67 -0.96
N ALA A 120 10.21 -10.70 -0.04
CA ALA A 120 9.77 -10.96 1.32
C ALA A 120 8.32 -11.47 1.36
N LEU A 121 7.45 -10.88 0.53
CA LEU A 121 6.02 -11.20 0.45
C LEU A 121 5.68 -12.30 -0.59
N ASP A 122 6.69 -12.93 -1.19
CA ASP A 122 6.56 -13.92 -2.28
C ASP A 122 5.56 -13.50 -3.40
N LEU A 123 5.59 -12.23 -3.80
CA LEU A 123 4.73 -11.68 -4.85
C LEU A 123 5.28 -12.04 -6.23
N TYR A 124 5.08 -13.28 -6.65
CA TYR A 124 5.63 -13.85 -7.88
C TYR A 124 4.98 -13.31 -9.17
N VAL A 125 3.75 -12.79 -9.12
CA VAL A 125 3.06 -12.19 -10.27
C VAL A 125 3.26 -10.67 -10.31
N CYS A 126 3.71 -10.14 -11.46
CA CYS A 126 3.67 -8.71 -11.77
C CYS A 126 2.61 -8.44 -12.85
N LEU A 127 1.38 -8.14 -12.42
CA LEU A 127 0.26 -7.84 -13.32
C LEU A 127 0.28 -6.35 -13.73
N ARG A 128 0.19 -6.07 -15.04
CA ARG A 128 0.22 -4.70 -15.60
C ARG A 128 -0.89 -4.51 -16.64
N PRO A 129 -2.12 -4.14 -16.24
CA PRO A 129 -3.20 -3.86 -17.18
C PRO A 129 -2.85 -2.64 -18.04
N VAL A 130 -3.17 -2.70 -19.34
CA VAL A 130 -3.00 -1.61 -20.29
C VAL A 130 -4.35 -1.26 -20.88
N GLN A 131 -4.79 -0.01 -20.69
CA GLN A 131 -6.05 0.52 -21.19
C GLN A 131 -5.85 1.93 -21.70
N TYR A 132 -6.46 2.25 -22.85
CA TYR A 132 -6.49 3.61 -23.39
C TYR A 132 -7.62 4.42 -22.73
N PHE A 133 -7.33 5.67 -22.37
CA PHE A 133 -8.30 6.64 -21.88
C PHE A 133 -8.41 7.78 -22.89
N SER A 134 -9.63 8.04 -23.37
CA SER A 134 -9.92 9.09 -24.34
C SER A 134 -9.34 10.44 -23.93
N GLY A 135 -8.66 11.11 -24.86
CA GLY A 135 -7.98 12.38 -24.61
C GLY A 135 -6.52 12.27 -24.17
N THR A 136 -6.02 11.06 -23.87
CA THR A 136 -4.60 10.82 -23.64
C THR A 136 -3.82 10.98 -24.95
N PRO A 137 -2.76 11.83 -25.01
CA PRO A 137 -1.92 11.92 -26.18
C PRO A 137 -1.32 10.55 -26.54
N SER A 138 -1.52 10.14 -27.78
CA SER A 138 -1.01 8.87 -28.31
C SER A 138 -0.04 9.17 -29.44
N PRO A 139 1.14 8.52 -29.48
CA PRO A 139 2.04 8.63 -30.62
C PRO A 139 1.52 7.87 -31.86
N VAL A 140 0.42 7.12 -31.72
CA VAL A 140 -0.32 6.44 -32.81
C VAL A 140 -1.74 6.99 -32.94
#